data_AF-A0A4V4HU81-F1
#
_entry.id   AF-A0A4V4HU81-F1
#
_cell.length_a   1.000
_cell.length_b   1.000
_cell.length_c   1.000
_cell.angle_alpha   90.00
_cell.angle_beta   90.00
_cell.angle_gamma   90.00
#
_symmetry.space_group_name_H-M   'P 1'
#
loop_
_entity.id
_entity.type
_entity.pdbx_description
1 polymer ?
#
loop_
_entity_poly.entity_id
_entity_poly.type
_entity_poly.pdbx_seq_one_letter_code
_entity_poly.pdbx_strand_id
1 'polypeptide(L)'
;MQRILRAGHTATQAAASHFATTLPIRHHEVSSSIPLIEVSKLGAAFQTSHLRAVHDSLETRGVLQLQLEFEDEKSSYLQDLIRNLSKSHNHGLPITHSAERGWFWDVRPSPGSVQNHGHQARSETMSCFDWHTDCSYESHPPRYFALQVLQPDRFGGGTLSLLGVDRLLALLSPHARTWLTSPNYMIAVPPEFKKKSDEQFIVGNLLQMRREGSGGNQLRFREDITTPLTSEAAEALNELKTILYDEGAREWSINLTPQNLPRGSIIMMDNRRWLHSRNEVKDPKRHLRRVRWDARPFGSLK
;
A
#
# COMPACT_ATOMS: atom_id res chain seq x y z
N MET A 1 -33.73 -33.33 -54.25
CA MET A 1 -33.91 -32.43 -53.08
C MET A 1 -32.84 -32.74 -52.05
N GLN A 2 -31.72 -32.01 -52.05
CA GLN A 2 -30.72 -32.06 -50.97
C GLN A 2 -30.22 -30.63 -50.76
N ARG A 3 -30.51 -30.04 -49.59
CA ARG A 3 -29.99 -28.74 -49.15
C ARG A 3 -28.79 -28.98 -48.25
N ILE A 4 -27.63 -28.48 -48.67
CA ILE A 4 -26.40 -28.41 -47.87
C ILE A 4 -26.48 -27.09 -47.08
N LEU A 5 -26.49 -27.19 -45.75
CA LEU A 5 -26.34 -26.06 -44.83
C LEU A 5 -24.84 -25.82 -44.59
N ARG A 6 -24.30 -24.70 -45.07
CA ARG A 6 -22.98 -24.18 -44.67
C ARG A 6 -23.15 -23.36 -43.40
N ALA A 7 -22.55 -23.82 -42.30
CA ALA A 7 -22.38 -23.04 -41.09
C ALA A 7 -21.27 -22.00 -41.30
N GLY A 8 -21.62 -20.71 -41.21
CA GLY A 8 -20.64 -19.62 -41.20
C GLY A 8 -19.98 -19.52 -39.83
N HIS A 9 -18.67 -19.72 -39.76
CA HIS A 9 -17.86 -19.32 -38.62
C HIS A 9 -17.68 -17.80 -38.65
N THR A 10 -18.36 -17.08 -37.76
CA THR A 10 -18.02 -15.71 -37.43
C THR A 10 -16.81 -15.70 -36.50
N ALA A 11 -15.63 -15.56 -37.09
CA ALA A 11 -14.42 -15.25 -36.35
C ALA A 11 -14.60 -13.87 -35.69
N THR A 12 -14.73 -13.86 -34.37
CA THR A 12 -14.73 -12.62 -33.58
C THR A 12 -13.29 -12.09 -33.60
N GLN A 13 -13.05 -11.03 -34.38
CA GLN A 13 -11.81 -10.27 -34.29
C GLN A 13 -11.72 -9.68 -32.88
N ALA A 14 -10.83 -10.24 -32.06
CA ALA A 14 -10.39 -9.58 -30.85
C ALA A 14 -9.71 -8.27 -31.27
N ALA A 15 -10.35 -7.15 -30.96
CA ALA A 15 -9.73 -5.84 -31.11
C ALA A 15 -8.46 -5.83 -30.25
N ALA A 16 -7.30 -5.70 -30.90
CA ALA A 16 -6.05 -5.44 -30.22
C ALA A 16 -6.23 -4.15 -29.41
N SER A 17 -6.20 -4.25 -28.08
CA SER A 17 -6.14 -3.08 -27.22
C SER A 17 -4.81 -2.38 -27.49
N HIS A 18 -4.85 -1.28 -28.22
CA HIS A 18 -3.70 -0.40 -28.30
C HIS A 18 -3.38 0.10 -26.88
N PHE A 19 -2.33 -0.44 -26.27
CA PHE A 19 -1.74 0.11 -25.05
C PHE A 19 -1.18 1.49 -25.40
N ALA A 20 -1.97 2.53 -25.19
CA ALA A 20 -1.48 3.88 -25.19
C ALA A 20 -0.76 4.08 -23.85
N THR A 21 0.57 4.15 -23.87
CA THR A 21 1.38 4.44 -22.69
C THR A 21 1.07 5.86 -22.23
N THR A 22 0.17 6.00 -21.25
CA THR A 22 -0.10 7.29 -20.63
C THR A 22 0.97 7.54 -19.58
N LEU A 23 1.86 8.49 -19.84
CA LEU A 23 2.86 8.92 -18.85
C LEU A 23 2.17 9.60 -17.66
N PRO A 24 2.69 9.41 -16.44
CA PRO A 24 2.23 10.13 -15.25
C PRO A 24 2.32 11.64 -15.41
N ILE A 25 1.25 12.36 -15.10
CA ILE A 25 1.30 13.81 -14.93
C ILE A 25 1.84 14.08 -13.51
N ARG A 26 2.92 14.84 -13.38
CA ARG A 26 3.57 15.08 -12.08
C ARG A 26 3.81 16.56 -11.85
N HIS A 27 3.29 17.07 -10.74
CA HIS A 27 3.61 18.42 -10.28
C HIS A 27 4.93 18.42 -9.50
N HIS A 28 5.45 19.61 -9.19
CA HIS A 28 6.75 19.78 -8.52
C HIS A 28 6.83 19.05 -7.17
N GLU A 29 5.78 19.10 -6.35
CA GLU A 29 5.73 18.44 -5.04
C GLU A 29 5.88 16.91 -5.14
N VAL A 30 5.15 16.30 -6.08
CA VAL A 30 5.23 14.86 -6.34
C VAL A 30 6.61 14.49 -6.87
N SER A 31 7.16 15.28 -7.79
CA SER A 31 8.44 15.00 -8.44
C SER A 31 9.64 15.14 -7.49
N SER A 32 9.58 16.10 -6.56
CA SER A 32 10.63 16.33 -5.57
C SER A 32 10.61 15.29 -4.44
N SER A 33 9.44 14.75 -4.10
CA SER A 33 9.27 13.85 -2.96
C SER A 33 9.32 12.37 -3.33
N ILE A 34 8.81 12.01 -4.52
CA ILE A 34 8.69 10.62 -4.97
C ILE A 34 9.56 10.43 -6.22
N PRO A 35 10.61 9.60 -6.18
CA PRO A 35 11.35 9.24 -7.38
C PRO A 35 10.46 8.52 -8.40
N LEU A 36 10.65 8.79 -9.69
CA LEU A 36 10.04 8.03 -10.79
C LEU A 36 11.14 7.24 -11.51
N ILE A 37 10.89 5.95 -11.74
CA ILE A 37 11.72 5.08 -12.57
C ILE A 37 10.86 4.53 -13.71
N GLU A 38 11.22 4.84 -14.95
CA GLU A 38 10.58 4.28 -16.14
C GLU A 38 11.11 2.87 -16.40
N VAL A 39 10.21 1.96 -16.75
CA VAL A 39 10.52 0.54 -16.95
C VAL A 39 10.10 0.12 -18.35
N SER A 40 11.08 0.07 -19.24
CA SER A 40 10.84 -0.18 -20.67
C SER A 40 10.56 -1.63 -21.04
N LYS A 41 10.92 -2.60 -20.18
CA LYS A 41 10.73 -4.03 -20.44
C LYS A 41 10.68 -4.87 -19.17
N LEU A 42 9.99 -6.01 -19.26
CA LEU A 42 9.88 -7.00 -18.19
C LEU A 42 11.24 -7.43 -17.62
N GLY A 43 12.24 -7.61 -18.49
CA GLY A 43 13.59 -8.03 -18.12
C GLY A 43 14.35 -7.06 -17.20
N ALA A 44 13.87 -5.82 -17.01
CA ALA A 44 14.48 -4.86 -16.08
C ALA A 44 14.50 -5.40 -14.63
N ALA A 45 13.52 -6.23 -14.25
CA ALA A 45 13.45 -6.87 -12.94
C ALA A 45 14.64 -7.80 -12.62
N PHE A 46 15.49 -8.13 -13.60
CA PHE A 46 16.69 -8.95 -13.44
C PHE A 46 17.99 -8.15 -13.52
N GLN A 47 17.92 -6.86 -13.84
CA GLN A 47 19.10 -6.01 -14.00
C GLN A 47 19.58 -5.49 -12.65
N THR A 48 20.86 -5.71 -12.32
CA THR A 48 21.44 -5.32 -11.03
C THR A 48 21.36 -3.82 -10.76
N SER A 49 21.58 -2.97 -11.78
CA SER A 49 21.48 -1.52 -11.65
C SER A 49 20.05 -1.08 -11.31
N HIS A 50 19.06 -1.69 -11.95
CA HIS A 50 17.64 -1.43 -11.71
C HIS A 50 17.22 -1.86 -10.30
N LEU A 51 17.59 -3.07 -9.89
CA LEU A 51 17.33 -3.58 -8.54
C LEU A 51 17.93 -2.68 -7.46
N ARG A 52 19.16 -2.23 -7.67
CA ARG A 52 19.83 -1.27 -6.78
C ARG A 52 19.07 0.05 -6.72
N ALA A 53 18.69 0.62 -7.86
CA ALA A 53 17.96 1.90 -7.89
C ALA A 53 16.62 1.82 -7.14
N VAL A 54 15.88 0.72 -7.28
CA VAL A 54 14.63 0.47 -6.53
C VAL A 54 14.90 0.32 -5.04
N HIS A 55 15.89 -0.52 -4.66
CA HIS A 55 16.26 -0.72 -3.26
C HIS A 55 16.71 0.58 -2.59
N ASP A 56 17.64 1.30 -3.21
CA ASP A 56 18.19 2.56 -2.67
C ASP A 56 17.09 3.61 -2.53
N SER A 57 16.13 3.67 -3.46
CA SER A 57 14.98 4.58 -3.35
C SER A 57 14.08 4.22 -2.16
N LEU A 58 13.81 2.93 -1.92
CA LEU A 58 13.06 2.47 -0.76
C LEU A 58 13.79 2.72 0.56
N GLU A 59 15.11 2.50 0.62
CA GLU A 59 15.90 2.73 1.83
C GLU A 59 16.05 4.22 2.14
N THR A 60 16.30 5.06 1.13
CA THR A 60 16.55 6.49 1.34
C THR A 60 15.25 7.28 1.52
N ARG A 61 14.30 7.16 0.57
CA ARG A 61 13.05 7.94 0.54
C ARG A 61 11.88 7.21 1.20
N GLY A 62 11.90 5.87 1.25
CA GLY A 62 10.76 5.09 1.74
C GLY A 62 9.59 5.06 0.76
N VAL A 63 9.71 5.61 -0.44
CA VAL A 63 8.66 5.63 -1.46
C VAL A 63 9.28 5.80 -2.84
N LEU A 64 8.72 5.15 -3.87
CA LEU A 64 9.00 5.42 -5.26
C LEU A 64 7.81 5.07 -6.16
N GLN A 65 7.79 5.64 -7.34
CA GLN A 65 6.90 5.28 -8.44
C GLN A 65 7.70 4.60 -9.55
N LEU A 66 7.17 3.51 -10.07
CA LEU A 66 7.61 2.89 -11.32
C LEU A 66 6.53 3.12 -12.37
N GLN A 67 6.91 3.44 -13.60
CA GLN A 67 5.99 3.48 -14.73
C GLN A 67 6.36 2.39 -15.72
N LEU A 68 5.47 1.42 -15.92
CA LEU A 68 5.65 0.40 -16.93
C LEU A 68 5.31 0.97 -18.31
N GLU A 69 6.20 0.74 -19.28
CA GLU A 69 5.96 1.06 -20.70
C GLU A 69 5.44 -0.17 -21.49
N PHE A 70 4.98 -1.18 -20.77
CA PHE A 70 4.46 -2.43 -21.31
C PHE A 70 3.27 -2.93 -20.48
N GLU A 71 2.44 -3.78 -21.07
CA GLU A 71 1.33 -4.42 -20.37
C GLU A 71 1.84 -5.48 -19.40
N ASP A 72 1.35 -5.44 -18.15
CA ASP A 72 1.63 -6.46 -17.15
C ASP A 72 0.41 -6.75 -16.27
N GLU A 73 -0.68 -7.18 -16.90
CA GLU A 73 -1.95 -7.55 -16.24
C GLU A 73 -1.79 -8.68 -15.20
N LYS A 74 -0.70 -9.45 -15.28
CA LYS A 74 -0.40 -10.56 -14.38
C LYS A 74 0.57 -10.18 -13.25
N SER A 75 1.07 -8.94 -13.20
CA SER A 75 2.07 -8.49 -12.22
C SER A 75 3.36 -9.31 -12.24
N SER A 76 3.73 -9.83 -13.41
CA SER A 76 4.93 -10.66 -13.58
C SER A 76 6.19 -9.86 -13.31
N TYR A 77 6.25 -8.60 -13.76
CA TYR A 77 7.37 -7.71 -13.46
C TYR A 77 7.52 -7.49 -11.96
N LEU A 78 6.42 -7.17 -11.27
CA LEU A 78 6.46 -6.90 -9.83
C LEU A 78 6.81 -8.15 -9.03
N GLN A 79 6.34 -9.32 -9.46
CA GLN A 79 6.69 -10.60 -8.86
C GLN A 79 8.19 -10.89 -8.97
N ASP A 80 8.76 -10.75 -10.17
CA ASP A 80 10.17 -11.01 -10.42
C ASP A 80 11.06 -9.97 -9.73
N LEU A 81 10.64 -8.70 -9.71
CA LEU A 81 11.33 -7.62 -9.01
C LEU A 81 11.47 -7.96 -7.53
N ILE A 82 10.39 -8.34 -6.84
CA ILE A 82 10.43 -8.65 -5.41
C ILE A 82 11.27 -9.90 -5.14
N ARG A 83 11.16 -10.94 -5.97
CA ARG A 83 12.01 -12.15 -5.86
C ARG A 83 13.49 -11.80 -5.97
N ASN A 84 13.86 -10.94 -6.91
CA ASN A 84 15.24 -10.58 -7.12
C ASN A 84 15.76 -9.59 -6.07
N LEU A 85 14.94 -8.65 -5.58
CA LEU A 85 15.26 -7.84 -4.39
C LEU A 85 15.52 -8.72 -3.16
N SER A 86 14.77 -9.81 -2.99
CA SER A 86 15.02 -10.78 -1.92
C SER A 86 16.40 -11.43 -2.06
N LYS A 87 16.75 -11.88 -3.27
CA LYS A 87 18.04 -12.52 -3.55
C LYS A 87 19.25 -11.59 -3.41
N SER A 88 19.14 -10.33 -3.90
CA SER A 88 20.32 -9.44 -4.02
C SER A 88 20.40 -8.35 -2.94
N HIS A 89 19.30 -8.04 -2.25
CA HIS A 89 19.23 -6.98 -1.24
C HIS A 89 18.62 -7.44 0.09
N ASN A 90 18.46 -8.75 0.29
CA ASN A 90 17.99 -9.35 1.55
C ASN A 90 16.61 -8.82 2.01
N HIS A 91 15.73 -8.50 1.05
CA HIS A 91 14.31 -8.31 1.36
C HIS A 91 13.69 -9.67 1.71
N GLY A 92 12.79 -9.71 2.69
CA GLY A 92 11.95 -10.88 2.91
C GLY A 92 10.98 -11.11 1.74
N LEU A 93 10.56 -12.36 1.54
CA LEU A 93 9.58 -12.71 0.52
C LEU A 93 8.18 -12.13 0.82
N PRO A 94 7.27 -12.10 -0.18
CA PRO A 94 5.90 -11.66 0.03
C PRO A 94 5.18 -12.46 1.10
N ILE A 95 4.39 -11.74 1.91
CA ILE A 95 3.45 -12.38 2.82
C ILE A 95 2.19 -12.76 2.06
N THR A 96 1.72 -13.98 2.26
CA THR A 96 0.44 -14.41 1.70
C THR A 96 -0.70 -13.69 2.42
N HIS A 97 -1.57 -13.02 1.67
CA HIS A 97 -2.72 -12.31 2.24
C HIS A 97 -3.73 -13.27 2.90
N SER A 98 -3.86 -14.47 2.35
CA SER A 98 -4.53 -15.61 2.95
C SER A 98 -3.94 -16.89 2.35
N ALA A 99 -4.27 -18.05 2.92
CA ALA A 99 -3.85 -19.34 2.37
C ALA A 99 -4.30 -19.55 0.90
N GLU A 100 -5.34 -18.84 0.46
CA GLU A 100 -6.01 -19.06 -0.83
C GLU A 100 -5.64 -18.03 -1.91
N ARG A 101 -5.19 -16.83 -1.53
CA ARG A 101 -5.03 -15.70 -2.49
C ARG A 101 -3.58 -15.40 -2.88
N GLY A 102 -2.62 -16.24 -2.49
CA GLY A 102 -1.22 -16.09 -2.90
C GLY A 102 -0.61 -14.74 -2.50
N TRP A 103 0.29 -14.22 -3.34
CA TRP A 103 1.04 -12.97 -3.06
C TRP A 103 0.27 -11.70 -3.43
N PHE A 104 -0.59 -11.79 -4.44
CA PHE A 104 -1.23 -10.63 -5.03
C PHE A 104 -2.69 -10.54 -4.64
N TRP A 105 -3.08 -9.37 -4.19
CA TRP A 105 -4.42 -9.07 -3.74
C TRP A 105 -5.09 -8.07 -4.67
N ASP A 106 -6.26 -8.40 -5.20
CA ASP A 106 -7.06 -7.46 -5.98
C ASP A 106 -7.72 -6.42 -5.06
N VAL A 107 -7.36 -5.15 -5.28
CA VAL A 107 -7.94 -3.98 -4.62
C VAL A 107 -8.91 -3.34 -5.60
N ARG A 108 -10.16 -3.80 -5.56
CA ARG A 108 -11.25 -3.31 -6.42
C ARG A 108 -12.59 -3.38 -5.70
N PRO A 109 -13.54 -2.48 -5.99
CA PRO A 109 -14.92 -2.62 -5.56
C PRO A 109 -15.47 -3.99 -5.98
N SER A 110 -15.97 -4.77 -5.02
CA SER A 110 -16.60 -6.07 -5.32
C SER A 110 -17.87 -6.22 -4.49
N PRO A 111 -19.02 -5.71 -4.97
CA PRO A 111 -20.30 -5.87 -4.30
C PRO A 111 -20.58 -7.37 -4.09
N GLY A 112 -20.59 -7.83 -2.84
CA GLY A 112 -20.76 -9.24 -2.50
C GLY A 112 -19.48 -10.05 -2.25
N SER A 113 -18.28 -9.45 -2.27
CA SER A 113 -17.08 -10.13 -1.75
C SER A 113 -17.13 -10.19 -0.23
N VAL A 114 -17.78 -11.24 0.27
CA VAL A 114 -17.75 -11.58 1.69
C VAL A 114 -16.46 -12.37 1.92
N GLN A 115 -15.54 -11.86 2.74
CA GLN A 115 -14.40 -12.64 3.21
C GLN A 115 -14.80 -13.55 4.36
N ASN A 116 -13.81 -14.09 5.08
CA ASN A 116 -14.04 -14.86 6.29
C ASN A 116 -15.04 -14.12 7.21
N HIS A 117 -16.01 -14.88 7.72
CA HIS A 117 -16.99 -14.43 8.72
C HIS A 117 -17.96 -13.30 8.32
N GLY A 118 -18.27 -13.10 7.03
CA GLY A 118 -19.32 -12.13 6.69
C GLY A 118 -18.83 -10.71 6.42
N HIS A 119 -17.52 -10.46 6.50
CA HIS A 119 -16.95 -9.11 6.43
C HIS A 119 -16.20 -8.87 5.12
N GLN A 120 -16.32 -7.66 4.58
CA GLN A 120 -15.60 -7.22 3.39
C GLN A 120 -14.38 -6.41 3.80
N ALA A 121 -13.20 -6.68 3.21
CA ALA A 121 -12.03 -5.86 3.49
C ALA A 121 -12.25 -4.42 2.98
N ARG A 122 -11.78 -3.42 3.73
CA ARG A 122 -11.90 -1.99 3.36
C ARG A 122 -11.34 -1.68 1.96
N SER A 123 -10.33 -2.43 1.51
CA SER A 123 -9.76 -2.30 0.16
C SER A 123 -10.72 -2.71 -0.97
N GLU A 124 -11.76 -3.51 -0.67
CA GLU A 124 -12.78 -3.98 -1.61
C GLU A 124 -14.05 -3.11 -1.59
N THR A 125 -14.09 -2.06 -0.77
CA THR A 125 -15.22 -1.11 -0.69
C THR A 125 -14.96 0.16 -1.49
N MET A 126 -16.03 0.92 -1.75
CA MET A 126 -15.96 2.25 -2.39
C MET A 126 -15.79 3.41 -1.41
N SER A 127 -15.90 3.17 -0.10
CA SER A 127 -15.82 4.20 0.94
C SER A 127 -14.42 4.79 1.08
N CYS A 128 -14.26 5.87 1.84
CA CYS A 128 -12.93 6.32 2.24
C CYS A 128 -12.18 5.24 3.04
N PHE A 129 -10.87 5.26 2.95
CA PHE A 129 -9.99 4.49 3.82
C PHE A 129 -9.01 5.46 4.48
N ASP A 130 -9.21 5.71 5.76
CA ASP A 130 -8.48 6.69 6.54
C ASP A 130 -6.99 6.36 6.70
N TRP A 131 -6.23 7.26 7.31
CA TRP A 131 -4.79 7.12 7.48
C TRP A 131 -4.41 5.84 8.22
N HIS A 132 -3.58 5.03 7.59
CA HIS A 132 -3.10 3.79 8.19
C HIS A 132 -1.75 3.34 7.62
N THR A 133 -1.17 2.38 8.35
CA THR A 133 -0.15 1.46 7.87
C THR A 133 -0.77 0.08 7.66
N ASP A 134 -0.38 -0.62 6.62
CA ASP A 134 -0.90 -1.95 6.31
C ASP A 134 -0.52 -2.97 7.39
N CYS A 135 -1.47 -3.84 7.77
CA CYS A 135 -1.27 -4.91 8.76
C CYS A 135 -0.71 -4.42 10.11
N SER A 136 -1.14 -3.25 10.59
CA SER A 136 -0.68 -2.70 11.88
C SER A 136 -0.90 -3.65 13.08
N TYR A 137 -1.86 -4.56 12.99
CA TYR A 137 -2.21 -5.58 13.99
C TYR A 137 -1.31 -6.83 14.00
N GLU A 138 -0.45 -7.04 13.01
CA GLU A 138 0.42 -8.22 12.95
C GLU A 138 1.64 -8.03 13.86
N SER A 139 2.14 -9.08 14.52
CA SER A 139 3.42 -8.99 15.26
C SER A 139 4.60 -8.59 14.35
N HIS A 140 4.56 -9.07 13.11
CA HIS A 140 5.55 -8.83 12.07
C HIS A 140 4.92 -8.12 10.86
N PRO A 141 4.59 -6.82 10.96
CA PRO A 141 3.96 -6.12 9.85
C PRO A 141 4.93 -6.06 8.64
N PRO A 142 4.41 -6.10 7.41
CA PRO A 142 5.23 -5.94 6.21
C PRO A 142 5.97 -4.62 6.27
N ARG A 143 7.28 -4.64 5.99
CA ARG A 143 8.06 -3.41 5.86
C ARG A 143 7.65 -2.66 4.61
N TYR A 144 7.35 -3.35 3.52
CA TYR A 144 7.00 -2.72 2.26
C TYR A 144 5.69 -3.23 1.69
N PHE A 145 5.03 -2.37 0.91
CA PHE A 145 3.97 -2.78 0.00
C PHE A 145 4.07 -2.05 -1.34
N ALA A 146 3.37 -2.59 -2.33
CA ALA A 146 3.25 -1.99 -3.64
C ALA A 146 1.80 -2.07 -4.13
N LEU A 147 1.37 -1.06 -4.88
CA LEU A 147 0.10 -1.03 -5.60
C LEU A 147 0.38 -0.82 -7.08
N GLN A 148 0.06 -1.83 -7.89
CA GLN A 148 0.04 -1.71 -9.35
C GLN A 148 -1.34 -1.25 -9.82
N VAL A 149 -1.38 -0.22 -10.66
CA VAL A 149 -2.60 0.28 -11.28
C VAL A 149 -2.90 -0.50 -12.56
N LEU A 150 -3.92 -1.36 -12.49
CA LEU A 150 -4.45 -2.04 -13.67
C LEU A 150 -5.54 -1.18 -14.32
N GLN A 151 -6.45 -0.63 -13.51
CA GLN A 151 -7.49 0.30 -13.95
C GLN A 151 -7.59 1.46 -12.94
N PRO A 152 -7.19 2.69 -13.30
CA PRO A 152 -7.36 3.83 -12.42
C PRO A 152 -8.85 4.19 -12.29
N ASP A 153 -9.18 4.97 -11.26
CA ASP A 153 -10.51 5.57 -11.15
C ASP A 153 -10.70 6.61 -12.27
N ARG A 154 -11.82 6.52 -13.00
CA ARG A 154 -12.11 7.42 -14.14
C ARG A 154 -13.06 8.55 -13.81
N PHE A 155 -13.55 8.63 -12.58
CA PHE A 155 -14.60 9.57 -12.16
C PHE A 155 -14.14 10.51 -11.04
N GLY A 156 -12.83 10.69 -10.88
CA GLY A 156 -12.25 11.64 -9.93
C GLY A 156 -12.26 11.16 -8.48
N GLY A 157 -12.37 9.84 -8.25
CA GLY A 157 -12.19 9.21 -6.95
C GLY A 157 -10.86 8.47 -6.83
N GLY A 158 -10.70 7.70 -5.76
CA GLY A 158 -9.60 6.76 -5.57
C GLY A 158 -8.19 7.37 -5.48
N THR A 159 -8.09 8.67 -5.20
CA THR A 159 -6.84 9.39 -4.90
C THR A 159 -6.15 8.71 -3.72
N LEU A 160 -4.87 8.38 -3.91
CA LEU A 160 -4.00 7.84 -2.87
C LEU A 160 -3.25 9.00 -2.23
N SER A 161 -3.45 9.22 -0.93
CA SER A 161 -2.75 10.26 -0.18
C SER A 161 -1.67 9.62 0.67
N LEU A 162 -0.47 10.21 0.67
CA LEU A 162 0.71 9.72 1.39
C LEU A 162 1.21 10.76 2.39
N LEU A 163 1.62 10.32 3.58
CA LEU A 163 2.18 11.21 4.60
C LEU A 163 3.40 10.57 5.28
N GLY A 164 4.54 11.26 5.22
CA GLY A 164 5.79 10.80 5.83
C GLY A 164 5.77 10.94 7.34
N VAL A 165 6.15 9.88 8.06
CA VAL A 165 6.11 9.79 9.52
C VAL A 165 7.03 10.84 10.18
N ASP A 166 8.21 11.10 9.64
CA ASP A 166 9.12 12.10 10.20
C ASP A 166 8.53 13.53 10.19
N ARG A 167 7.73 13.87 9.17
CA ARG A 167 7.02 15.18 9.11
C ARG A 167 5.94 15.26 10.18
N LEU A 168 5.17 14.19 10.35
CA LEU A 168 4.16 14.08 11.38
C LEU A 168 4.78 14.21 12.78
N LEU A 169 5.92 13.55 13.01
CA LEU A 169 6.60 13.57 14.29
C LEU A 169 7.13 14.94 14.67
N ALA A 170 7.53 15.77 13.70
CA ALA A 170 7.95 17.15 13.96
C ALA A 170 6.86 17.98 14.66
N LEU A 171 5.59 17.62 14.48
CA LEU A 171 4.43 18.29 15.09
C LEU A 171 4.02 17.71 16.44
N LEU A 172 4.49 16.50 16.79
CA LEU A 172 4.14 15.85 18.05
C LEU A 172 4.93 16.41 19.23
N SER A 173 4.23 16.64 20.33
CA SER A 173 4.76 17.04 21.63
C SER A 173 5.72 15.98 22.21
N PRO A 174 6.65 16.36 23.10
CA PRO A 174 7.48 15.40 23.81
C PRO A 174 6.64 14.36 24.58
N HIS A 175 5.50 14.77 25.15
CA HIS A 175 4.57 13.88 25.84
C HIS A 175 4.03 12.80 24.91
N ALA A 176 3.48 13.20 23.75
CA ALA A 176 2.94 12.25 22.79
C ALA A 176 4.02 11.31 22.26
N ARG A 177 5.22 11.80 21.94
CA ARG A 177 6.34 10.94 21.52
C ARG A 177 6.68 9.89 22.56
N THR A 178 6.79 10.26 23.84
CA THR A 178 7.08 9.33 24.93
C THR A 178 6.01 8.23 25.00
N TRP A 179 4.74 8.60 25.05
CA TRP A 179 3.67 7.61 25.22
C TRP A 179 3.40 6.78 23.97
N LEU A 180 3.49 7.35 22.77
CA LEU A 180 3.40 6.58 21.53
C LEU A 180 4.52 5.54 21.38
N THR A 181 5.70 5.78 21.98
CA THR A 181 6.79 4.79 22.04
C THR A 181 6.63 3.73 23.13
N SER A 182 5.69 3.92 24.05
CA SER A 182 5.43 2.97 25.13
C SER A 182 4.46 1.85 24.69
N PRO A 183 4.61 0.61 25.20
CA PRO A 183 3.75 -0.52 24.82
C PRO A 183 2.41 -0.50 25.57
N ASN A 184 1.63 0.56 25.37
CA ASN A 184 0.36 0.83 26.04
C ASN A 184 -0.81 0.93 25.06
N TYR A 185 -0.73 0.23 23.92
CA TYR A 185 -1.77 0.19 22.91
C TYR A 185 -2.13 -1.24 22.56
N MET A 186 -3.41 -1.57 22.65
CA MET A 186 -3.97 -2.79 22.10
C MET A 186 -4.37 -2.53 20.64
N ILE A 187 -3.93 -3.41 19.74
CA ILE A 187 -4.26 -3.33 18.31
C ILE A 187 -5.00 -4.60 17.93
N ALA A 188 -6.30 -4.49 17.69
CA ALA A 188 -7.17 -5.62 17.39
C ALA A 188 -6.97 -6.14 15.97
N VAL A 189 -7.07 -7.47 15.78
CA VAL A 189 -7.16 -8.07 14.45
C VAL A 189 -8.54 -7.73 13.87
N PRO A 190 -8.61 -7.08 12.68
CA PRO A 190 -9.88 -6.70 12.08
C PRO A 190 -10.76 -7.93 11.81
N PRO A 191 -12.09 -7.83 11.95
CA PRO A 191 -13.00 -8.97 11.77
C PRO A 191 -12.81 -9.73 10.46
N GLU A 192 -12.54 -9.01 9.36
CA GLU A 192 -12.29 -9.59 8.03
C GLU A 192 -11.03 -10.45 7.93
N PHE A 193 -10.09 -10.31 8.88
CA PHE A 193 -8.81 -11.02 8.90
C PHE A 193 -8.66 -11.99 10.07
N LYS A 194 -9.71 -12.18 10.89
CA LYS A 194 -9.68 -13.16 11.98
C LYS A 194 -9.44 -14.57 11.42
N LYS A 195 -8.36 -15.20 11.87
CA LYS A 195 -8.10 -16.63 11.65
C LYS A 195 -8.82 -17.42 12.75
N LYS A 196 -8.99 -18.73 12.57
CA LYS A 196 -9.59 -19.61 13.59
C LYS A 196 -8.78 -19.70 14.90
N SER A 197 -7.54 -19.19 14.93
CA SER A 197 -6.65 -19.19 16.10
C SER A 197 -6.86 -17.96 17.01
N ASP A 198 -6.54 -18.12 18.29
CA ASP A 198 -6.89 -17.25 19.42
C ASP A 198 -6.27 -15.84 19.49
N GLU A 199 -5.35 -15.47 18.59
CA GLU A 199 -4.75 -14.12 18.61
C GLU A 199 -5.75 -13.09 18.06
N GLN A 200 -6.45 -12.43 18.98
CA GLN A 200 -7.45 -11.40 18.66
C GLN A 200 -6.87 -9.98 18.63
N PHE A 201 -5.70 -9.78 19.22
CA PHE A 201 -5.02 -8.48 19.29
C PHE A 201 -3.54 -8.66 19.63
N ILE A 202 -2.77 -7.60 19.44
CA ILE A 202 -1.42 -7.44 20.00
C ILE A 202 -1.38 -6.26 20.97
N VAL A 203 -0.46 -6.27 21.94
CA VAL A 203 -0.15 -5.11 22.78
C VAL A 203 1.26 -4.63 22.46
N GLY A 204 1.40 -3.35 22.14
CA GLY A 204 2.68 -2.79 21.72
C GLY A 204 2.68 -1.28 21.61
N ASN A 205 3.81 -0.74 21.17
CA ASN A 205 3.99 0.69 20.89
C ASN A 205 3.51 1.03 19.47
N LEU A 206 3.10 2.28 19.26
CA LEU A 206 2.71 2.79 17.93
C LEU A 206 3.89 3.41 17.20
N LEU A 207 4.80 4.07 17.92
CA LEU A 207 5.93 4.81 17.38
C LEU A 207 7.24 4.13 17.76
N GLN A 208 8.16 3.99 16.81
CA GLN A 208 9.54 3.59 17.05
C GLN A 208 10.47 4.71 16.59
N MET A 209 11.09 5.39 17.56
CA MET A 209 12.10 6.40 17.29
C MET A 209 13.42 5.70 16.92
N ARG A 210 14.02 6.07 15.80
CA ARG A 210 15.32 5.52 15.37
C ARG A 210 16.41 6.56 15.59
N ARG A 211 17.65 6.08 15.70
CA ARG A 211 18.80 6.99 15.81
C ARG A 211 18.95 7.79 14.52
N GLU A 212 19.43 9.01 14.66
CA GLU A 212 19.73 9.90 13.53
C GLU A 212 20.64 9.17 12.51
N GLY A 213 20.27 9.23 11.24
CA GLY A 213 20.96 8.51 10.15
C GLY A 213 20.49 7.06 9.90
N SER A 214 19.57 6.50 10.70
CA SER A 214 19.09 5.11 10.53
C SER A 214 17.66 5.01 10.00
N GLY A 215 17.47 5.18 8.69
CA GLY A 215 16.23 4.78 7.98
C GLY A 215 14.90 5.39 8.46
N GLY A 216 14.94 6.58 9.10
CA GLY A 216 13.76 7.34 9.56
C GLY A 216 13.03 6.73 10.75
N ASN A 217 12.18 7.53 11.41
CA ASN A 217 11.30 7.02 12.45
C ASN A 217 10.17 6.18 11.83
N GLN A 218 9.59 5.30 12.63
CA GLN A 218 8.59 4.33 12.18
C GLN A 218 7.30 4.44 12.98
N LEU A 219 6.17 4.35 12.30
CA LEU A 219 4.85 4.32 12.91
C LEU A 219 4.14 3.02 12.49
N ARG A 220 3.33 2.47 13.39
CA ARG A 220 2.27 1.52 13.09
C ARG A 220 0.97 2.12 13.58
N PHE A 221 -0.02 2.24 12.71
CA PHE A 221 -1.26 2.91 13.06
C PHE A 221 -2.41 2.45 12.18
N ARG A 222 -3.56 2.25 12.81
CA ARG A 222 -4.87 2.18 12.16
C ARG A 222 -5.92 2.50 13.21
N GLU A 223 -6.63 3.60 13.03
CA GLU A 223 -7.49 4.19 14.05
C GLU A 223 -8.56 3.24 14.58
N ASP A 224 -9.33 2.61 13.69
CA ASP A 224 -10.53 1.83 14.03
C ASP A 224 -10.26 0.54 14.81
N ILE A 225 -9.00 0.18 15.01
CA ILE A 225 -8.57 -1.03 15.73
C ILE A 225 -7.55 -0.75 16.84
N THR A 226 -7.22 0.51 17.11
CA THR A 226 -6.21 0.87 18.11
C THR A 226 -6.89 1.44 19.36
N THR A 227 -6.66 0.79 20.49
CA THR A 227 -7.20 1.18 21.80
C THR A 227 -6.05 1.50 22.76
N PRO A 228 -6.00 2.71 23.35
CA PRO A 228 -5.03 3.03 24.39
C PRO A 228 -5.38 2.30 25.70
N LEU A 229 -4.37 1.86 26.43
CA LEU A 229 -4.53 1.09 27.69
C LEU A 229 -4.36 1.95 28.96
N THR A 230 -3.96 3.21 28.81
CA THR A 230 -3.75 4.18 29.90
C THR A 230 -4.26 5.55 29.48
N SER A 231 -4.52 6.44 30.44
CA SER A 231 -4.99 7.81 30.17
C SER A 231 -3.98 8.61 29.36
N GLU A 232 -2.70 8.48 29.69
CA GLU A 232 -1.61 9.19 29.03
C GLU A 232 -1.38 8.68 27.59
N ALA A 233 -1.51 7.37 27.38
CA ALA A 233 -1.52 6.79 26.03
C ALA A 233 -2.73 7.28 25.21
N ALA A 234 -3.88 7.50 25.85
CA ALA A 234 -5.07 8.03 25.19
C ALA A 234 -4.89 9.49 24.78
N GLU A 235 -4.32 10.33 25.65
CA GLU A 235 -3.97 11.72 25.33
C GLU A 235 -3.00 11.80 24.14
N ALA A 236 -1.94 10.98 24.16
CA ALA A 236 -0.96 10.92 23.08
C ALA A 236 -1.55 10.44 21.75
N LEU A 237 -2.46 9.45 21.79
CA LEU A 237 -3.19 8.99 20.61
C LEU A 237 -4.14 10.06 20.08
N ASN A 238 -4.81 10.79 20.97
CA ASN A 238 -5.68 11.88 20.58
C ASN A 238 -4.90 13.00 19.89
N GLU A 239 -3.73 13.38 20.43
CA GLU A 239 -2.85 14.37 19.79
C GLU A 239 -2.42 13.91 18.39
N LEU A 240 -2.00 12.65 18.23
CA LEU A 240 -1.67 12.06 16.93
C LEU A 240 -2.85 12.18 15.94
N LYS A 241 -4.07 11.86 16.38
CA LYS A 241 -5.26 11.93 15.55
C LYS A 241 -5.59 13.37 15.16
N THR A 242 -5.55 14.30 16.11
CA THR A 242 -5.77 15.73 15.86
C THR A 242 -4.81 16.20 14.77
N ILE A 243 -3.51 15.93 14.88
CA ILE A 243 -2.54 16.33 13.85
C ILE A 243 -2.85 15.69 12.49
N LEU A 244 -3.24 14.41 12.46
CA LEU A 244 -3.53 13.67 11.22
C LEU A 244 -4.76 14.17 10.45
N TYR A 245 -5.76 14.70 11.17
CA TYR A 245 -7.03 15.11 10.58
C TYR A 245 -7.22 16.63 10.52
N ASP A 246 -6.35 17.40 11.18
CA ASP A 246 -6.30 18.85 11.08
C ASP A 246 -5.60 19.32 9.79
N GLU A 247 -5.60 20.63 9.57
CA GLU A 247 -4.99 21.26 8.39
C GLU A 247 -3.49 20.99 8.28
N GLY A 248 -2.80 20.75 9.41
CA GLY A 248 -1.37 20.46 9.43
C GLY A 248 -1.00 19.26 8.56
N ALA A 249 -1.68 18.12 8.69
CA ALA A 249 -1.39 16.95 7.85
C ALA A 249 -1.72 17.17 6.37
N ARG A 250 -2.69 18.04 6.05
CA ARG A 250 -3.08 18.34 4.66
C ARG A 250 -1.94 19.00 3.90
N GLU A 251 -1.26 19.97 4.51
CA GLU A 251 -0.11 20.66 3.90
C GLU A 251 1.04 19.69 3.56
N TRP A 252 1.29 18.71 4.43
CA TRP A 252 2.40 17.77 4.26
C TRP A 252 2.04 16.52 3.46
N SER A 253 0.76 16.33 3.13
CA SER A 253 0.26 15.17 2.40
C SER A 253 0.54 15.27 0.90
N ILE A 254 0.99 14.17 0.31
CA ILE A 254 1.16 14.07 -1.14
C ILE A 254 -0.05 13.34 -1.70
N ASN A 255 -0.84 14.03 -2.53
CA ASN A 255 -2.06 13.50 -3.11
C ASN A 255 -1.79 12.99 -4.53
N LEU A 256 -1.91 11.68 -4.73
CA LEU A 256 -1.70 11.00 -6.01
C LEU A 256 -3.05 10.66 -6.64
N THR A 257 -3.47 11.48 -7.58
CA THR A 257 -4.71 11.31 -8.36
C THR A 257 -4.53 10.24 -9.45
N PRO A 258 -5.62 9.82 -10.11
CA PRO A 258 -5.55 8.96 -11.30
C PRO A 258 -4.61 9.46 -12.42
N GLN A 259 -4.38 10.77 -12.52
CA GLN A 259 -3.43 11.34 -13.49
C GLN A 259 -1.98 11.18 -13.04
N ASN A 260 -1.71 11.18 -11.73
CA ASN A 260 -0.38 10.90 -11.18
C ASN A 260 -0.06 9.40 -11.22
N LEU A 261 -1.07 8.54 -11.13
CA LEU A 261 -0.96 7.08 -11.13
C LEU A 261 -1.82 6.48 -12.26
N PRO A 262 -1.48 6.70 -13.54
CA PRO A 262 -2.18 6.09 -14.66
C PRO A 262 -2.01 4.57 -14.68
N ARG A 263 -2.74 3.89 -15.58
CA ARG A 263 -2.56 2.46 -15.86
C ARG A 263 -1.08 2.14 -16.10
N GLY A 264 -0.60 1.05 -15.51
CA GLY A 264 0.80 0.65 -15.57
C GLY A 264 1.72 1.31 -14.53
N SER A 265 1.24 2.29 -13.76
CA SER A 265 1.98 2.79 -12.60
C SER A 265 2.04 1.74 -11.49
N ILE A 266 3.19 1.66 -10.81
CA ILE A 266 3.37 0.93 -9.55
C ILE A 266 3.91 1.92 -8.52
N ILE A 267 3.17 2.15 -7.45
CA ILE A 267 3.71 2.86 -6.28
C ILE A 267 4.24 1.82 -5.29
N MET A 268 5.46 1.98 -4.82
CA MET A 268 6.10 1.14 -3.80
C MET A 268 6.43 1.99 -2.58
N MET A 269 6.22 1.46 -1.38
CA MET A 269 6.35 2.25 -0.16
C MET A 269 6.87 1.42 1.02
N ASP A 270 7.72 2.04 1.86
CA ASP A 270 8.02 1.60 3.22
C ASP A 270 6.81 1.93 4.11
N ASN A 271 6.06 0.88 4.40
CA ASN A 271 4.82 0.88 5.16
C ASN A 271 4.97 1.40 6.60
N ARG A 272 6.21 1.53 7.10
CA ARG A 272 6.48 1.99 8.46
C ARG A 272 6.85 3.46 8.50
N ARG A 273 7.41 3.98 7.40
CA ARG A 273 7.85 5.38 7.31
C ARG A 273 6.82 6.29 6.67
N TRP A 274 5.77 5.71 6.10
CA TRP A 274 4.72 6.43 5.42
C TRP A 274 3.35 5.88 5.80
N LEU A 275 2.45 6.80 6.17
CA LEU A 275 1.03 6.54 6.22
C LEU A 275 0.43 6.69 4.83
N HIS A 276 -0.66 5.97 4.59
CA HIS A 276 -1.47 6.17 3.40
C HIS A 276 -2.95 6.18 3.72
N SER A 277 -3.70 6.90 2.88
CA SER A 277 -5.16 6.92 2.90
C SER A 277 -5.69 6.96 1.47
N ARG A 278 -6.98 6.73 1.32
CA ARG A 278 -7.68 6.75 0.04
C ARG A 278 -9.00 7.48 0.23
N ASN A 279 -9.31 8.46 -0.63
CA ASN A 279 -10.65 9.01 -0.67
C ASN A 279 -11.66 8.00 -1.27
N GLU A 280 -12.91 8.42 -1.38
CA GLU A 280 -13.95 7.60 -2.00
C GLU A 280 -13.56 7.14 -3.42
N VAL A 281 -13.81 5.87 -3.71
CA VAL A 281 -13.72 5.36 -5.08
C VAL A 281 -15.04 5.66 -5.77
N LYS A 282 -14.98 6.26 -6.95
CA LYS A 282 -16.15 6.63 -7.75
C LYS A 282 -16.35 5.68 -8.92
N ASP A 283 -15.30 4.97 -9.33
CA ASP A 283 -15.37 3.97 -10.40
C ASP A 283 -15.47 2.54 -9.85
N PRO A 284 -16.62 1.85 -10.03
CA PRO A 284 -16.76 0.45 -9.62
C PRO A 284 -15.82 -0.48 -10.40
N LYS A 285 -15.24 -0.03 -11.53
CA LYS A 285 -14.25 -0.78 -12.30
C LYS A 285 -12.80 -0.46 -11.91
N ARG A 286 -12.56 0.43 -10.93
CA ARG A 286 -11.20 0.70 -10.43
C ARG A 286 -10.57 -0.61 -9.96
N HIS A 287 -9.36 -0.89 -10.41
CA HIS A 287 -8.67 -2.13 -10.10
C HIS A 287 -7.18 -1.87 -9.89
N LEU A 288 -6.72 -2.07 -8.67
CA LEU A 288 -5.29 -2.16 -8.36
C LEU A 288 -4.94 -3.58 -7.92
N ARG A 289 -3.65 -3.91 -8.00
CA ARG A 289 -3.11 -5.12 -7.41
C ARG A 289 -2.09 -4.78 -6.34
N ARG A 290 -2.29 -5.34 -5.14
CA ARG A 290 -1.43 -5.12 -3.99
C ARG A 290 -0.55 -6.34 -3.73
N VAL A 291 0.68 -6.09 -3.30
CA VAL A 291 1.55 -7.08 -2.67
C VAL A 291 2.23 -6.44 -1.47
N ARG A 292 2.45 -7.22 -0.43
CA ARG A 292 3.15 -6.84 0.80
C ARG A 292 4.32 -7.80 1.00
N TRP A 293 5.49 -7.32 1.41
CA TRP A 293 6.66 -8.18 1.60
C TRP A 293 7.57 -7.66 2.72
N ASP A 294 8.61 -8.44 3.00
CA ASP A 294 9.61 -8.12 4.02
C ASP A 294 8.99 -7.90 5.41
N ALA A 295 8.18 -8.88 5.85
CA ALA A 295 7.64 -8.89 7.20
C ALA A 295 8.77 -8.96 8.23
N ARG A 296 8.77 -8.01 9.18
CA ARG A 296 9.79 -7.90 10.23
C ARG A 296 9.12 -7.55 11.56
N PRO A 297 9.75 -7.81 12.71
CA PRO A 297 9.24 -7.29 13.98
C PRO A 297 9.10 -5.77 13.94
N PHE A 298 8.13 -5.22 14.64
CA PHE A 298 8.00 -3.78 14.88
C PHE A 298 8.14 -3.50 16.37
N GLY A 299 9.10 -2.65 16.74
CA GLY A 299 9.34 -2.31 18.14
C GLY A 299 9.50 -3.52 19.06
N SER A 300 9.16 -3.33 20.33
CA SER A 300 9.07 -4.39 21.33
C SER A 300 7.60 -4.73 21.55
N LEU A 301 7.24 -6.01 21.48
CA LEU A 301 5.91 -6.51 21.85
C LEU A 301 5.91 -6.91 23.33
N LYS A 302 4.76 -6.76 23.99
CA LYS A 302 4.51 -7.33 25.33
C LYS A 302 3.64 -8.57 25.22
#